data_AF-A0A0F6TQ00-F1
#
_entry.id   AF-A0A0F6TQ00-F1
#
_cell.length_a   1.000
_cell.length_b   1.000
_cell.length_c   1.000
_cell.angle_alpha   90.00
_cell.angle_beta   90.00
_cell.angle_gamma   90.00
#
_symmetry.space_group_name_H-M   'P 1'
#
loop_
_entity.id
_entity.type
_entity.pdbx_description
1 polymer ?
#
loop_
_entity_poly.entity_id
_entity_poly.type
_entity_poly.pdbx_seq_one_letter_code
_entity_poly.pdbx_strand_id
1 'polypeptide(L)'
;MNLIPWRLCLLLLALTVLLLGCQKATPEEEIQQTLDQMIAIIESGNKDKVLQEYAIIPPNQNISTRDFSDDKAQALLLYLKEAKRTTPIVSEDQTKLRFIVPSSRRELVFQKDDGQWKLNN
;
A
#
# COMPACT_ATOMS: atom_id res chain seq x y z
N MET A 1 -7.34 -39.84 36.76
CA MET A 1 -6.33 -39.00 36.09
C MET A 1 -6.79 -38.78 34.66
N ASN A 2 -7.40 -37.63 34.37
CA ASN A 2 -7.94 -37.31 33.06
C ASN A 2 -6.79 -36.91 32.12
N LEU A 3 -6.33 -37.88 31.33
CA LEU A 3 -5.42 -37.67 30.21
C LEU A 3 -6.23 -37.00 29.09
N ILE A 4 -6.33 -35.67 29.12
CA ILE A 4 -6.73 -34.92 27.92
C ILE A 4 -5.70 -35.28 26.85
N PRO A 5 -6.11 -35.93 25.74
CA PRO A 5 -5.17 -36.54 24.84
C PRO A 5 -4.43 -35.42 24.12
N TRP A 6 -3.10 -35.42 24.22
CA TRP A 6 -2.16 -34.52 23.54
C TRP A 6 -2.54 -34.19 22.07
N ARG A 7 -3.20 -35.12 21.39
CA ARG A 7 -3.75 -34.97 20.03
C ARG A 7 -4.82 -33.86 19.89
N LEU A 8 -5.67 -33.67 20.90
CA LEU A 8 -6.67 -32.58 20.96
C LEU A 8 -5.99 -31.22 21.11
N CYS A 9 -4.88 -31.17 21.86
CA CYS A 9 -4.09 -29.96 22.03
C CYS A 9 -3.40 -29.54 20.72
N LEU A 10 -2.83 -30.50 19.98
CA LEU A 10 -2.24 -30.24 18.66
C LEU A 10 -3.27 -29.79 17.61
N LEU A 11 -4.48 -30.37 17.61
CA LEU A 11 -5.57 -29.95 16.71
C LEU A 11 -6.04 -28.53 17.01
N LEU A 12 -6.16 -28.16 18.29
CA LEU A 12 -6.49 -26.80 18.71
C LEU A 12 -5.40 -25.80 18.29
N LEU A 13 -4.13 -26.18 18.40
CA LEU A 13 -3.00 -25.34 18.00
C LEU A 13 -2.97 -25.10 16.48
N ALA A 14 -3.20 -26.14 15.68
CA ALA A 14 -3.33 -26.02 14.23
C ALA A 14 -4.53 -25.13 13.83
N LEU A 15 -5.67 -25.25 14.54
CA LEU A 15 -6.85 -24.41 14.32
C LEU A 15 -6.57 -22.93 14.68
N THR A 16 -5.83 -22.65 15.76
CA THR A 16 -5.45 -21.27 16.11
C THR A 16 -4.49 -20.63 15.10
N VAL A 17 -3.58 -21.40 14.51
CA VAL A 17 -2.70 -20.92 13.43
C VAL A 17 -3.51 -20.62 12.16
N LEU A 18 -4.50 -21.45 11.86
CA LEU A 18 -5.42 -21.25 10.72
C LEU A 18 -6.33 -20.01 10.91
N LEU A 19 -6.77 -19.75 12.15
CA LEU A 19 -7.58 -18.59 12.50
C LEU A 19 -6.78 -17.27 12.49
N LEU A 20 -5.50 -17.30 12.85
CA LEU A 20 -4.58 -16.16 12.69
C LEU A 20 -4.27 -15.86 11.22
N GLY A 21 -4.26 -16.88 10.35
CA GLY A 21 -4.04 -16.73 8.90
C GLY A 21 -5.22 -16.15 8.12
N CYS A 22 -6.38 -15.92 8.76
CA CYS A 22 -7.59 -15.35 8.14
C CYS A 22 -7.92 -13.94 8.65
N GLN A 23 -6.95 -13.24 9.24
CA GLN A 23 -7.12 -11.81 9.49
C GLN A 23 -6.93 -11.07 8.16
N LYS A 24 -7.93 -10.28 7.75
CA LYS A 24 -7.78 -9.37 6.61
C LYS A 24 -6.58 -8.46 6.90
N ALA A 25 -5.70 -8.32 5.92
CA ALA A 25 -4.55 -7.43 6.03
C ALA A 25 -5.02 -6.03 6.46
N THR A 26 -4.25 -5.42 7.37
CA THR A 26 -4.54 -4.06 7.83
C THR A 26 -4.30 -3.06 6.69
N PRO A 27 -4.98 -1.90 6.68
CA PRO A 27 -4.69 -0.82 5.71
C PRO A 27 -3.20 -0.49 5.61
N GLU A 28 -2.50 -0.52 6.74
CA GLU A 28 -1.07 -0.28 6.86
C GLU A 28 -0.23 -1.37 6.19
N GLU A 29 -0.64 -2.64 6.21
CA GLU A 29 0.07 -3.72 5.51
C GLU A 29 -0.17 -3.67 4.00
N GLU A 30 -1.42 -3.45 3.58
CA GLU A 30 -1.78 -3.35 2.16
C GLU A 30 -1.08 -2.18 1.47
N ILE A 31 -0.93 -1.04 2.16
CA ILE A 31 -0.23 0.11 1.58
C ILE A 31 1.26 -0.16 1.43
N GLN A 32 1.90 -0.94 2.30
CA GLN A 32 3.31 -1.31 2.11
C GLN A 32 3.51 -2.12 0.82
N GLN A 33 2.59 -3.05 0.53
CA GLN A 33 2.61 -3.80 -0.73
C GLN A 33 2.43 -2.89 -1.94
N THR A 34 1.52 -1.91 -1.84
CA THR A 34 1.28 -0.92 -2.89
C THR A 34 2.52 -0.05 -3.14
N LEU A 35 3.16 0.43 -2.07
CA LEU A 35 4.41 1.19 -2.17
C LEU A 35 5.51 0.39 -2.87
N ASP A 36 5.65 -0.89 -2.51
CA ASP A 36 6.64 -1.78 -3.12
C ASP A 36 6.38 -2.02 -4.62
N GLN A 37 5.12 -2.19 -5.01
CA GLN A 37 4.74 -2.32 -6.42
C GLN A 37 5.06 -1.04 -7.20
N MET A 38 4.69 0.13 -6.68
CA MET A 38 4.98 1.42 -7.33
C MET A 38 6.48 1.67 -7.47
N ILE A 39 7.27 1.37 -6.42
CA ILE A 39 8.74 1.47 -6.45
C ILE A 39 9.31 0.57 -7.55
N ALA A 40 8.90 -0.71 -7.58
CA ALA A 40 9.38 -1.67 -8.56
C ALA A 40 9.02 -1.28 -10.00
N ILE A 41 7.82 -0.73 -10.23
CA ILE A 41 7.39 -0.24 -11.55
C ILE A 41 8.30 0.90 -12.02
N ILE A 42 8.59 1.88 -11.17
CA ILE A 42 9.46 3.00 -11.53
C ILE A 42 10.89 2.52 -11.79
N GLU A 43 11.43 1.66 -10.92
CA GLU A 43 12.78 1.10 -11.07
C GLU A 43 12.93 0.22 -12.32
N SER A 44 11.84 -0.41 -12.78
CA SER A 44 11.81 -1.17 -14.03
C SER A 44 11.77 -0.30 -15.31
N GLY A 45 11.69 1.03 -15.16
CA GLY A 45 11.58 1.98 -16.27
C GLY A 45 10.15 2.15 -16.82
N ASN A 46 9.16 1.44 -16.28
CA ASN A 46 7.76 1.49 -16.72
C ASN A 46 6.95 2.57 -15.98
N LYS A 47 7.52 3.77 -15.82
CA LYS A 47 6.96 4.85 -15.00
C LYS A 47 5.50 5.21 -15.34
N ASP A 48 5.11 5.13 -16.62
CA ASP A 48 3.75 5.45 -17.07
C ASP A 48 2.69 4.51 -16.49
N LYS A 49 3.05 3.26 -16.15
CA LYS A 49 2.13 2.33 -15.47
C LYS A 49 1.71 2.82 -14.09
N VAL A 50 2.56 3.60 -13.40
CA VAL A 50 2.19 4.18 -12.11
C VAL A 50 0.99 5.11 -12.26
N LEU A 51 0.97 5.93 -13.32
CA LEU A 51 -0.17 6.80 -13.59
C LEU A 51 -1.42 6.01 -13.98
N GLN A 52 -1.27 4.94 -14.76
CA GLN A 52 -2.41 4.16 -15.25
C GLN A 52 -3.08 3.33 -14.14
N GLU A 53 -2.27 2.71 -13.27
CA GLU A 53 -2.76 1.73 -12.30
C GLU A 53 -2.90 2.31 -10.89
N TYR A 54 -2.04 3.27 -10.51
CA TYR A 54 -1.91 3.73 -9.12
C TYR A 54 -2.17 5.23 -8.94
N ALA A 55 -2.62 5.98 -9.95
CA ALA A 55 -3.05 7.37 -9.76
C ALA A 55 -4.58 7.48 -9.78
N ILE A 56 -5.13 8.36 -8.95
CA ILE A 56 -6.53 8.78 -9.06
C ILE A 56 -6.57 9.92 -10.06
N ILE A 57 -7.14 9.64 -11.24
CA ILE A 57 -7.33 10.66 -12.28
C ILE A 57 -8.77 11.15 -12.23
N PRO A 58 -8.98 12.47 -12.05
CA PRO A 58 -10.30 13.06 -12.16
C PRO A 58 -10.94 12.73 -13.52
N PRO A 59 -12.25 12.48 -13.59
CA PRO A 59 -12.92 12.02 -14.82
C PRO A 59 -12.85 13.01 -15.98
N ASN A 60 -12.47 14.27 -15.73
CA ASN A 60 -12.28 15.31 -16.73
C ASN A 60 -10.84 15.42 -17.25
N GLN A 61 -9.91 14.57 -16.81
CA GLN A 61 -8.51 14.58 -17.23
C GLN A 61 -8.19 13.36 -18.09
N ASN A 62 -7.49 13.58 -19.20
CA ASN A 62 -6.98 12.49 -20.02
C ASN A 62 -5.54 12.14 -19.59
N ILE A 63 -5.32 10.87 -19.22
CA ILE A 63 -4.01 10.37 -18.79
C ILE A 63 -3.01 10.41 -19.94
N SER A 64 -3.47 10.14 -21.17
CA SER A 64 -2.58 10.04 -22.34
C SER A 64 -1.94 11.38 -22.75
N THR A 65 -2.41 12.49 -22.19
CA THR A 65 -1.83 13.83 -22.40
C THR A 65 -0.98 14.29 -21.22
N ARG A 66 -0.88 13.51 -20.14
CA ARG A 66 -0.13 13.85 -18.93
C ARG A 66 1.31 13.34 -19.06
N ASP A 67 2.26 14.26 -19.24
CA ASP A 67 3.68 13.92 -19.26
C ASP A 67 4.20 13.61 -17.85
N PHE A 68 4.56 12.34 -17.64
CA PHE A 68 5.25 11.87 -16.44
C PHE A 68 6.74 11.72 -16.76
N SER A 69 7.44 12.85 -16.74
CA SER A 69 8.88 12.89 -17.01
C SER A 69 9.70 12.03 -16.04
N ASP A 70 10.89 11.64 -16.47
CA ASP A 70 11.85 10.88 -15.66
C ASP A 70 12.18 11.58 -14.34
N ASP A 71 12.32 12.90 -14.35
CA ASP A 71 12.58 13.69 -13.14
C ASP A 71 11.44 13.56 -12.12
N LYS A 72 10.18 13.58 -12.58
CA LYS A 72 9.01 13.39 -11.71
C LYS A 72 8.95 11.96 -11.17
N ALA A 73 9.27 10.97 -12.00
CA ALA A 73 9.32 9.57 -11.58
C ALA A 73 10.41 9.34 -10.54
N GLN A 74 11.59 9.92 -10.72
CA GLN A 74 12.70 9.82 -9.78
C GLN A 74 12.39 10.54 -8.46
N ALA A 75 11.74 11.70 -8.51
CA ALA A 75 11.26 12.39 -7.32
C ALA A 75 10.22 11.56 -6.57
N LEU A 76 9.24 10.98 -7.28
CA LEU A 76 8.24 10.10 -6.70
C LEU A 76 8.89 8.87 -6.06
N LEU A 77 9.85 8.24 -6.73
CA LEU A 77 10.61 7.09 -6.21
C LEU A 77 11.27 7.41 -4.85
N LEU A 78 11.91 8.58 -4.74
CA LEU A 78 12.50 9.02 -3.48
C LEU A 78 11.43 9.15 -2.39
N TYR A 79 10.30 9.80 -2.70
CA TYR A 79 9.21 10.01 -1.75
C TYR A 79 8.56 8.70 -1.30
N LEU A 80 8.36 7.74 -2.20
CA LEU A 80 7.82 6.41 -1.88
C LEU A 80 8.76 5.64 -0.96
N LYS A 81 10.07 5.67 -1.22
CA LYS A 81 11.09 5.02 -0.37
C LYS A 81 11.16 5.64 1.03
N GLU A 82 10.96 6.95 1.13
CA GLU A 82 10.86 7.63 2.42
C GLU A 82 9.55 7.26 3.14
N ALA A 83 8.42 7.30 2.44
CA ALA A 83 7.11 6.94 2.99
C ALA A 83 7.09 5.52 3.56
N LYS A 84 7.75 4.56 2.90
CA LYS A 84 7.90 3.17 3.38
C LYS A 84 8.55 3.07 4.77
N ARG A 85 9.36 4.06 5.16
CA ARG A 85 10.06 4.10 6.47
C ARG A 85 9.26 4.83 7.54
N THR A 86 8.06 5.28 7.23
CA THR A 86 7.21 6.09 8.11
C THR A 86 5.87 5.43 8.31
N THR A 87 5.23 5.72 9.44
CA THR A 87 3.86 5.28 9.72
C THR A 87 2.88 6.27 9.07
N PRO A 88 1.92 5.80 8.25
CA PRO A 88 0.90 6.68 7.69
C PRO A 88 -0.08 7.15 8.76
N ILE A 89 -0.69 8.30 8.52
CA ILE A 89 -1.88 8.75 9.24
C ILE A 89 -3.09 8.14 8.52
N VAL A 90 -3.86 7.32 9.24
CA VAL A 90 -5.05 6.64 8.71
C VAL A 90 -6.30 7.43 9.04
N SER A 91 -7.22 7.56 8.07
CA SER A 91 -8.53 8.17 8.31
C SER A 91 -9.43 7.27 9.16
N GLU A 92 -10.43 7.86 9.81
CA GLU A 92 -11.39 7.13 10.67
C GLU A 92 -12.13 6.01 9.92
N ASP A 93 -12.46 6.26 8.65
CA ASP A 93 -13.13 5.32 7.76
C ASP A 93 -12.17 4.32 7.09
N GLN A 94 -10.86 4.42 7.36
CA GLN A 94 -9.79 3.59 6.80
C GLN A 94 -9.74 3.57 5.26
N THR A 95 -10.29 4.58 4.60
CA THR A 95 -10.26 4.70 3.13
C THR A 95 -9.15 5.61 2.62
N LYS A 96 -8.45 6.33 3.51
CA LYS A 96 -7.39 7.27 3.18
C LYS A 96 -6.18 7.09 4.09
N LEU A 97 -5.00 7.16 3.49
CA LEU A 97 -3.71 7.11 4.15
C LEU A 97 -2.88 8.31 3.73
N ARG A 98 -2.22 8.95 4.69
CA ARG A 98 -1.34 10.09 4.42
C ARG A 98 0.04 9.84 4.98
N PHE A 99 1.06 9.99 4.14
CA PHE A 99 2.46 10.02 4.56
C PHE A 99 2.99 11.44 4.49
N ILE A 100 3.74 11.85 5.50
CA ILE A 100 4.47 13.12 5.50
C ILE A 100 5.92 12.80 5.15
N VAL A 101 6.36 13.19 3.95
CA VAL A 101 7.70 12.91 3.45
C VAL A 101 8.71 13.84 4.14
N PRO A 102 9.65 13.32 4.96
CA PRO A 102 10.54 14.17 5.75
C PRO A 102 11.41 15.13 4.94
N SER A 103 11.92 14.69 3.78
CA SER A 103 12.87 15.50 2.98
C SER A 103 12.24 16.73 2.33
N SER A 104 10.94 16.68 2.03
CA SER A 104 10.26 17.71 1.25
C SER A 104 9.06 18.34 1.96
N ARG A 105 8.64 17.77 3.09
CA ARG A 105 7.36 18.06 3.77
C ARG A 105 6.14 17.89 2.85
N ARG A 106 6.30 17.24 1.70
CA ARG A 106 5.17 16.90 0.83
C ARG A 106 4.39 15.78 1.49
N GLU A 107 3.09 15.82 1.27
CA GLU A 107 2.22 14.74 1.69
C GLU A 107 2.06 13.78 0.51
N LEU A 108 2.13 12.48 0.75
CA LEU A 108 1.63 11.47 -0.18
C LEU A 108 0.29 11.00 0.36
N VAL A 109 -0.79 11.35 -0.34
CA VAL A 109 -2.15 10.94 0.01
C VAL A 109 -2.52 9.76 -0.86
N PHE A 110 -2.87 8.65 -0.23
CA PHE A 110 -3.43 7.47 -0.85
C PHE A 110 -4.90 7.35 -0.47
N GLN A 111 -5.71 6.95 -1.43
CA GLN A 111 -7.13 6.67 -1.22
C GLN A 111 -7.45 5.31 -1.84
N LYS A 112 -8.31 4.57 -1.15
CA LYS A 112 -8.78 3.27 -1.62
C LYS A 112 -9.80 3.48 -2.73
N ASP A 113 -9.52 2.92 -3.90
CA ASP A 113 -10.33 2.99 -5.11
C ASP A 113 -10.42 1.58 -5.71
N ASP A 114 -11.63 1.05 -5.85
CA ASP A 114 -11.90 -0.34 -6.28
C ASP A 114 -11.06 -1.41 -5.54
N GLY A 115 -10.87 -1.23 -4.23
CA GLY A 115 -10.11 -2.16 -3.39
C GLY A 115 -8.58 -2.02 -3.46
N GLN A 116 -8.07 -1.14 -4.33
CA GLN A 116 -6.63 -0.86 -4.47
C GLN A 116 -6.28 0.53 -3.90
N TRP A 117 -5.11 0.66 -3.30
CA TRP A 117 -4.61 1.96 -2.87
C TRP A 117 -4.05 2.73 -4.07
N LYS A 118 -4.59 3.93 -4.31
CA LYS A 118 -4.14 4.81 -5.39
C LYS A 118 -3.72 6.17 -4.85
N LEU A 119 -2.66 6.71 -5.43
CA LEU A 119 -2.10 8.02 -5.15
C LEU A 119 -3.06 9.12 -5.63
N ASN A 120 -3.47 9.97 -4.70
CA ASN A 120 -4.35 11.11 -4.91
C ASN A 120 -3.58 12.42 -4.70
N ASN A 121 -2.70 12.75 -5.65
CA ASN A 121 -1.85 13.94 -5.63
C ASN A 121 -1.56 14.48 -7.03
#